data_AF-A0A3Q0IW39-F1
#
_entry.id   AF-A0A3Q0IW39-F1
#
_cell.length_a   1.000
_cell.length_b   1.000
_cell.length_c   1.000
_cell.angle_alpha   90.00
_cell.angle_beta   90.00
_cell.angle_gamma   90.00
#
_symmetry.space_group_name_H-M   'P 1'
#
loop_
_entity.id
_entity.type
_entity.pdbx_description
1 polymer ?
#
loop_
_entity_poly.entity_id
_entity_poly.type
_entity_poly.pdbx_seq_one_letter_code
_entity_poly.pdbx_strand_id
1 'polypeptide(L)'
;LILIFICREVHEKLNLTWNANNTVSYWQRRTWYFEPELSRGSLSDEITNVNVVAVTIATMADQIHVKYSDLVKKIINMFLKNTEKKLYIKKTVRELLFDGYDDGVLDLMKKLENLIKIPVQDRFGWFYPRNTSDTYDGLVNIHTGVDDLTELGMMGAWNYMNQTPYYTGNCGKVQGSAGDLYPPAIASEDAFSIYATDICSGINVKSTNSESMVHDLSGTLFVADKSVFDNGTQCPDSSCYCPNNICSQPSGIRDLSPCKHGAPAYLSFPHFYQGDPSYSNAVRGLSPNKSQHEFSIVLEKNTGIPLQVNARLQINILLRKIKDLDITDGLTHLVMPALWFHQHTIIPEDMANELRPLTAIPTFAFTVAVSLFVFGVLGLLTGLLCVKKGYLGNGLQETQEPPLLDDTRAEPNSQPQASP
;
A
#
# COMPACT_ATOMS: atom_id res chain seq x y z
N LEU A 1 -17.08 -20.05 -18.28
CA LEU A 1 -17.38 -18.70 -17.78
C LEU A 1 -16.51 -18.44 -16.55
N ILE A 2 -15.95 -17.25 -16.40
CA ILE A 2 -15.29 -16.82 -15.16
C ILE A 2 -16.37 -16.21 -14.27
N LEU A 3 -16.59 -16.80 -13.09
CA LEU A 3 -17.48 -16.22 -12.07
C LEU A 3 -16.76 -15.04 -11.41
N ILE A 4 -17.48 -13.93 -11.25
CA ILE A 4 -16.97 -12.70 -10.61
C ILE A 4 -18.00 -12.30 -9.56
N PHE A 5 -17.55 -12.13 -8.32
CA PHE A 5 -18.39 -11.73 -7.19
C PHE A 5 -17.88 -10.37 -6.70
N ILE A 6 -18.70 -9.34 -6.83
CA ILE A 6 -18.35 -7.97 -6.47
C ILE A 6 -18.95 -7.65 -5.12
N CYS A 7 -18.10 -7.19 -4.21
CA CYS A 7 -18.51 -6.70 -2.90
C CYS A 7 -17.98 -5.28 -2.72
N ARG A 8 -18.85 -4.37 -2.30
CA ARG A 8 -18.45 -3.04 -1.83
C ARG A 8 -17.91 -3.18 -0.41
N GLU A 9 -16.66 -2.80 -0.21
CA GLU A 9 -15.97 -2.86 1.08
C GLU A 9 -16.02 -1.49 1.76
N VAL A 10 -16.35 -1.45 3.05
CA VAL A 10 -16.35 -0.24 3.88
C VAL A 10 -15.35 -0.41 5.01
N HIS A 11 -14.53 0.61 5.22
CA HIS A 11 -13.43 0.65 6.17
C HIS A 11 -13.72 1.67 7.27
N GLU A 12 -13.66 1.24 8.53
CA GLU A 12 -13.87 2.11 9.69
C GLU A 12 -12.73 1.94 10.69
N LYS A 13 -12.09 3.06 11.07
CA LYS A 13 -11.09 3.10 12.16
C LYS A 13 -11.81 3.32 13.48
N LEU A 14 -11.65 2.40 14.43
CA LEU A 14 -12.36 2.36 15.70
C LEU A 14 -11.39 2.46 16.89
N ASN A 15 -11.90 2.98 18.01
CA ASN A 15 -11.18 3.13 19.28
C ASN A 15 -9.81 3.80 19.13
N LEU A 16 -9.78 4.95 18.43
CA LEU A 16 -8.55 5.70 18.21
C LEU A 16 -7.92 6.14 19.54
N THR A 17 -6.65 5.81 19.72
CA THR A 17 -5.85 6.23 20.87
C THR A 17 -4.67 7.05 20.37
N TRP A 18 -4.67 8.34 20.71
CA TRP A 18 -3.58 9.26 20.39
C TRP A 18 -2.49 9.15 21.47
N ASN A 19 -1.29 8.78 21.06
CA ASN A 19 -0.19 8.48 21.97
C ASN A 19 0.75 9.68 22.13
N ALA A 20 1.45 9.76 23.27
CA ALA A 20 2.38 10.86 23.56
C ALA A 20 3.61 10.91 22.61
N ASN A 21 3.88 9.82 21.88
CA ASN A 21 4.96 9.73 20.89
C ASN A 21 4.48 10.08 19.47
N ASN A 22 3.42 10.89 19.33
CA ASN A 22 2.89 11.36 18.05
C ASN A 22 2.51 10.23 17.07
N THR A 23 2.06 9.10 17.62
CA THR A 23 1.44 8.01 16.88
C THR A 23 -0.03 7.90 17.24
N VAL A 24 -0.83 7.27 16.37
CA VAL A 24 -2.23 6.92 16.65
C VAL A 24 -2.41 5.41 16.50
N SER A 25 -3.03 4.80 17.50
CA SER A 25 -3.39 3.38 17.50
C SER A 25 -4.88 3.22 17.25
N TYR A 26 -5.27 2.28 16.39
CA TYR A 26 -6.67 2.02 16.08
C TYR A 26 -6.93 0.55 15.69
N TRP A 27 -8.18 0.15 15.81
CA TRP A 27 -8.71 -1.10 15.27
C TRP A 27 -9.40 -0.84 13.93
N GLN A 28 -9.29 -1.77 12.99
CA GLN A 28 -9.85 -1.63 11.65
C GLN A 28 -11.04 -2.58 11.49
N ARG A 29 -12.24 -2.04 11.36
CA ARG A 29 -13.42 -2.81 10.95
C ARG A 29 -13.56 -2.76 9.44
N ARG A 30 -13.73 -3.92 8.82
CA ARG A 30 -14.05 -4.07 7.40
C ARG A 30 -15.39 -4.74 7.22
N THR A 31 -16.24 -4.15 6.39
CA THR A 31 -17.58 -4.67 6.10
C THR A 31 -17.75 -4.87 4.60
N TRP A 32 -18.17 -6.06 4.18
CA TRP A 32 -18.43 -6.38 2.78
C TRP A 32 -19.93 -6.44 2.49
N TYR A 33 -20.36 -5.66 1.50
CA TYR A 33 -21.73 -5.65 0.98
C TYR A 33 -21.72 -6.25 -0.43
N PHE A 34 -22.39 -7.38 -0.62
CA PHE A 34 -22.45 -8.03 -1.93
C PHE A 34 -23.30 -7.22 -2.92
N GLU A 35 -22.77 -7.01 -4.13
CA GLU A 35 -23.40 -6.25 -5.21
C GLU A 35 -23.83 -7.22 -6.33
N PRO A 36 -25.05 -7.79 -6.28
CA PRO A 36 -25.49 -8.82 -7.22
C PRO A 36 -25.53 -8.33 -8.67
N GLU A 37 -25.93 -7.07 -8.89
CA GLU A 37 -26.08 -6.49 -10.23
C GLU A 37 -24.75 -6.29 -10.98
N LEU A 38 -23.65 -6.21 -10.25
CA LEU A 38 -22.30 -6.09 -10.81
C LEU A 38 -21.59 -7.47 -10.90
N SER A 39 -22.21 -8.50 -10.34
CA SER A 39 -21.64 -9.85 -10.24
C SER A 39 -22.09 -10.75 -11.40
N ARG A 40 -21.26 -11.73 -11.76
CA ARG A 40 -21.57 -12.77 -12.76
C ARG A 40 -21.96 -14.11 -12.11
N GLY A 41 -22.49 -14.05 -10.90
CA GLY A 41 -22.87 -15.19 -10.08
C GLY A 41 -23.54 -14.75 -8.79
N SER A 42 -24.14 -15.70 -8.09
CA SER A 42 -24.77 -15.50 -6.78
C SER A 42 -23.88 -16.04 -5.67
N LEU A 43 -24.01 -15.48 -4.46
CA LEU A 43 -23.37 -16.06 -3.26
C LEU A 43 -23.87 -17.49 -2.95
N SER A 44 -25.00 -17.90 -3.50
CA SER A 44 -25.52 -19.27 -3.41
C SER A 44 -24.90 -20.25 -4.41
N ASP A 45 -24.11 -19.77 -5.37
CA ASP A 45 -23.47 -20.63 -6.36
C ASP A 45 -22.49 -21.57 -5.67
N GLU A 46 -22.50 -22.84 -6.07
CA GLU A 46 -21.60 -23.84 -5.52
C GLU A 46 -20.32 -23.95 -6.33
N ILE A 47 -19.18 -23.82 -5.64
CA ILE A 47 -17.85 -23.94 -6.22
C ILE A 47 -17.14 -25.13 -5.59
N THR A 48 -16.52 -25.96 -6.43
CA THR A 48 -15.56 -26.96 -5.97
C THR A 48 -14.22 -26.29 -5.74
N ASN A 49 -13.75 -26.25 -4.49
CA ASN A 49 -12.47 -25.70 -4.10
C ASN A 49 -11.60 -26.76 -3.40
N VAL A 50 -10.32 -26.47 -3.18
CA VAL A 50 -9.45 -27.31 -2.36
C VAL A 50 -10.00 -27.36 -0.94
N ASN A 51 -10.00 -28.54 -0.34
CA ASN A 51 -10.31 -28.71 1.07
C ASN A 51 -9.13 -28.24 1.93
N VAL A 52 -9.06 -26.93 2.14
CA VAL A 52 -7.95 -26.28 2.85
C VAL A 52 -7.79 -26.85 4.27
N VAL A 53 -8.90 -27.15 4.95
CA VAL A 53 -8.86 -27.71 6.31
C VAL A 53 -8.19 -29.08 6.32
N ALA A 54 -8.61 -29.99 5.42
CA ALA A 54 -8.02 -31.33 5.33
C ALA A 54 -6.54 -31.30 4.89
N VAL A 55 -6.17 -30.41 3.95
CA VAL A 55 -4.78 -30.25 3.50
C VAL A 55 -3.90 -29.63 4.60
N THR A 56 -4.46 -28.72 5.39
CA THR A 56 -3.77 -28.07 6.51
C THR A 56 -3.42 -29.07 7.60
N ILE A 57 -4.38 -29.84 8.11
CA ILE A 57 -4.09 -30.85 9.14
C ILE A 57 -3.11 -31.91 8.62
N ALA A 58 -3.20 -32.29 7.34
CA ALA A 58 -2.28 -33.24 6.73
C ALA A 58 -0.84 -32.71 6.70
N THR A 59 -0.68 -31.44 6.32
CA THR A 59 0.64 -30.77 6.28
C THR A 59 1.21 -30.58 7.68
N MET A 60 0.39 -30.15 8.64
CA MET A 60 0.80 -30.04 10.04
C MET A 60 1.26 -31.38 10.58
N ALA A 61 0.53 -32.46 10.32
CA ALA A 61 0.90 -33.80 10.76
C ALA A 61 2.31 -34.19 10.27
N ASP A 62 2.72 -33.71 9.09
CA ASP A 62 4.05 -33.94 8.54
C ASP A 62 5.15 -33.10 9.22
N GLN A 63 4.82 -31.89 9.66
CA GLN A 63 5.75 -30.95 10.29
C GLN A 63 5.90 -31.16 11.81
N ILE A 64 4.98 -31.90 12.45
CA ILE A 64 5.05 -32.22 13.88
C ILE A 64 6.22 -33.19 14.13
N HIS A 65 7.36 -32.65 14.56
CA HIS A 65 8.53 -33.42 15.01
C HIS A 65 8.47 -33.74 16.51
N VAL A 66 7.36 -34.32 16.98
CA VAL A 66 7.21 -34.79 18.38
C VAL A 66 7.47 -36.29 18.49
N LYS A 67 7.78 -36.76 19.70
CA LYS A 67 8.05 -38.17 20.04
C LYS A 67 6.99 -39.18 19.55
N TYR A 68 5.78 -38.72 19.21
CA TYR A 68 4.63 -39.54 18.80
C TYR A 68 4.08 -39.18 17.41
N SER A 69 4.87 -38.58 16.52
CA SER A 69 4.44 -38.13 15.18
C SER A 69 3.70 -39.19 14.37
N ASP A 70 4.19 -40.44 14.38
CA ASP A 70 3.62 -41.53 13.59
C ASP A 70 2.23 -41.96 14.11
N LEU A 71 2.02 -41.90 15.43
CA LEU A 71 0.72 -42.17 16.02
C LEU A 71 -0.28 -41.07 15.66
N VAL A 72 0.13 -39.80 15.71
CA VAL A 72 -0.71 -38.66 15.33
C VAL A 72 -1.10 -38.74 13.85
N LYS A 73 -0.14 -39.02 12.95
CA LYS A 73 -0.41 -39.24 11.52
C LYS A 73 -1.41 -40.37 11.29
N LYS A 74 -1.29 -41.50 12.00
CA LYS A 74 -2.24 -42.62 11.92
C LYS A 74 -3.65 -42.24 12.38
N ILE A 75 -3.77 -41.50 13.49
CA ILE A 75 -5.06 -41.02 13.99
C ILE A 75 -5.72 -40.09 12.98
N ILE A 76 -4.95 -39.14 12.42
CA ILE A 76 -5.44 -38.20 11.40
C ILE A 76 -5.86 -38.96 10.14
N ASN A 77 -5.03 -39.90 9.64
CA ASN A 77 -5.37 -40.70 8.47
C ASN A 77 -6.66 -41.50 8.68
N MET A 78 -6.80 -42.15 9.83
CA MET A 78 -8.00 -42.91 10.19
C MET A 78 -9.24 -42.01 10.25
N PHE A 79 -9.11 -40.82 10.87
CA PHE A 79 -10.21 -39.86 10.94
C PHE A 79 -10.64 -39.39 9.56
N LEU A 80 -9.69 -38.98 8.71
CA LEU A 80 -9.97 -38.49 7.35
C LEU A 80 -10.62 -39.58 6.48
N LYS A 81 -10.18 -40.84 6.61
CA LYS A 81 -10.81 -41.98 5.93
C LYS A 81 -12.23 -42.25 6.43
N ASN A 82 -12.41 -42.35 7.75
CA ASN A 82 -13.71 -42.68 8.35
C ASN A 82 -14.75 -41.58 8.15
N THR A 83 -14.31 -40.34 7.95
CA THR A 83 -15.19 -39.19 7.63
C THR A 83 -15.29 -38.92 6.13
N GLU A 84 -14.73 -39.82 5.29
CA GLU A 84 -14.72 -39.74 3.83
C GLU A 84 -14.28 -38.38 3.29
N LYS A 85 -13.31 -37.74 3.96
CA LYS A 85 -12.82 -36.43 3.59
C LYS A 85 -12.05 -36.53 2.27
N LYS A 86 -12.35 -35.57 1.38
CA LYS A 86 -11.74 -35.45 0.06
C LYS A 86 -10.83 -34.23 0.00
N LEU A 87 -9.88 -34.28 -0.93
CA LEU A 87 -8.98 -33.16 -1.26
C LEU A 87 -9.72 -31.93 -1.80
N TYR A 88 -10.92 -32.12 -2.32
CA TYR A 88 -11.77 -31.07 -2.82
C TYR A 88 -13.13 -31.13 -2.13
N ILE A 89 -13.70 -29.96 -1.90
CA ILE A 89 -15.02 -29.78 -1.32
C ILE A 89 -15.86 -28.90 -2.23
N LYS A 90 -17.16 -29.14 -2.23
CA LYS A 90 -18.13 -28.30 -2.92
C LYS A 90 -18.90 -27.53 -1.87
N LYS A 91 -18.86 -26.20 -1.95
CA LYS A 91 -19.48 -25.28 -0.99
C LYS A 91 -20.01 -24.06 -1.71
N THR A 92 -20.99 -23.38 -1.10
CA THR A 92 -21.49 -22.12 -1.65
C THR A 92 -20.40 -21.04 -1.56
N VAL A 93 -20.44 -20.06 -2.46
CA VAL A 93 -19.54 -18.90 -2.41
C VAL A 93 -19.65 -18.17 -1.07
N ARG A 94 -20.86 -18.06 -0.53
CA ARG A 94 -21.12 -17.47 0.80
C ARG A 94 -20.32 -18.17 1.91
N GLU A 95 -20.40 -19.50 1.96
CA GLU A 95 -19.66 -20.31 2.94
C GLU A 95 -18.14 -20.20 2.72
N LEU A 96 -17.69 -20.26 1.47
CA LEU A 96 -16.26 -20.19 1.16
C LEU A 96 -15.65 -18.83 1.54
N LEU A 97 -16.39 -17.73 1.37
CA LEU A 97 -15.86 -16.38 1.59
C LEU A 97 -16.12 -15.86 3.01
N PHE A 98 -17.38 -15.79 3.45
CA PHE A 98 -17.77 -14.94 4.59
C PHE A 98 -18.37 -15.71 5.76
N ASP A 99 -19.33 -16.61 5.54
CA ASP A 99 -20.06 -17.27 6.62
C ASP A 99 -19.25 -18.41 7.26
N GLY A 100 -18.27 -18.91 6.52
CA GLY A 100 -17.52 -20.12 6.84
C GLY A 100 -18.37 -21.38 6.71
N TYR A 101 -17.72 -22.52 6.47
CA TYR A 101 -18.35 -23.84 6.62
C TYR A 101 -17.76 -24.60 7.81
N ASP A 102 -18.62 -25.37 8.46
CA ASP A 102 -18.23 -26.34 9.48
C ASP A 102 -17.53 -27.54 8.81
N ASP A 103 -16.46 -28.03 9.43
CA ASP A 103 -15.77 -29.25 9.02
C ASP A 103 -15.33 -30.04 10.26
N GLY A 104 -15.71 -31.31 10.36
CA GLY A 104 -15.31 -32.16 11.49
C GLY A 104 -13.79 -32.30 11.69
N VAL A 105 -12.97 -31.98 10.68
CA VAL A 105 -11.51 -31.86 10.83
C VAL A 105 -11.14 -30.69 11.75
N LEU A 106 -11.90 -29.58 11.73
CA LEU A 106 -11.71 -28.47 12.68
C LEU A 106 -11.96 -28.93 14.12
N ASP A 107 -12.99 -29.76 14.36
CA ASP A 107 -13.24 -30.35 15.69
C ASP A 107 -12.07 -31.22 16.17
N LEU A 108 -11.48 -32.00 15.25
CA LEU A 108 -10.28 -32.78 15.55
C LEU A 108 -9.09 -31.87 15.85
N MET A 109 -8.85 -30.84 15.03
CA MET A 109 -7.77 -29.87 15.24
C MET A 109 -7.92 -29.18 16.59
N LYS A 110 -9.13 -28.79 16.98
CA LYS A 110 -9.42 -28.19 18.28
C LYS A 110 -9.11 -29.14 19.44
N LYS A 111 -9.47 -30.42 19.34
CA LYS A 111 -9.06 -31.44 20.33
C LYS A 111 -7.55 -31.62 20.42
N LEU A 112 -6.83 -31.36 19.33
CA LEU A 112 -5.37 -31.45 19.25
C LEU A 112 -4.67 -30.10 19.53
N GLU A 113 -5.41 -29.02 19.81
CA GLU A 113 -4.87 -27.64 19.86
C GLU A 113 -3.69 -27.51 20.84
N ASN A 114 -3.76 -28.18 21.99
CA ASN A 114 -2.70 -28.17 23.00
C ASN A 114 -1.40 -28.84 22.51
N LEU A 115 -1.52 -29.82 21.60
CA LEU A 115 -0.38 -30.50 21.00
C LEU A 115 0.22 -29.67 19.85
N ILE A 116 -0.63 -29.05 19.02
CA ILE A 116 -0.20 -28.31 17.83
C ILE A 116 0.09 -26.82 18.10
N LYS A 117 -0.32 -26.29 19.26
CA LYS A 117 -0.15 -24.89 19.70
C LYS A 117 -0.66 -23.86 18.68
N ILE A 118 -1.76 -24.17 18.03
CA ILE A 118 -2.35 -23.35 16.97
C ILE A 118 -3.78 -23.01 17.36
N PRO A 119 -4.18 -21.73 17.31
CA PRO A 119 -5.58 -21.35 17.50
C PRO A 119 -6.41 -21.89 16.33
N VAL A 120 -7.45 -22.64 16.65
CA VAL A 120 -8.34 -23.25 15.65
C VAL A 120 -9.67 -22.51 15.67
N GLN A 121 -10.08 -21.99 14.52
CA GLN A 121 -11.41 -21.40 14.34
C GLN A 121 -12.47 -22.51 14.28
N ASP A 122 -13.70 -22.17 14.64
CA ASP A 122 -14.86 -23.06 14.55
C ASP A 122 -15.28 -23.36 13.10
N ARG A 123 -15.05 -22.41 12.19
CA ARG A 123 -15.34 -22.55 10.76
C ARG A 123 -14.17 -22.15 9.88
N PHE A 124 -14.17 -22.65 8.65
CA PHE A 124 -13.27 -22.19 7.61
C PHE A 124 -14.02 -21.33 6.58
N GLY A 125 -13.49 -20.15 6.32
CA GLY A 125 -13.81 -19.31 5.17
C GLY A 125 -12.64 -18.35 4.92
N TRP A 126 -12.42 -17.93 3.67
CA TRP A 126 -11.27 -17.11 3.29
C TRP A 126 -11.23 -15.75 4.00
N PHE A 127 -12.39 -15.20 4.34
CA PHE A 127 -12.56 -13.97 5.08
C PHE A 127 -13.41 -14.19 6.36
N TYR A 128 -13.44 -15.40 6.90
CA TYR A 128 -14.13 -15.70 8.16
C TYR A 128 -13.14 -15.66 9.34
N PRO A 129 -13.50 -15.09 10.52
CA PRO A 129 -14.68 -14.29 10.84
C PRO A 129 -14.41 -12.78 10.70
N ARG A 130 -13.91 -12.35 9.54
CA ARG A 130 -13.40 -10.98 9.35
C ARG A 130 -14.50 -9.94 9.16
N ASN A 131 -15.57 -10.31 8.46
CA ASN A 131 -16.68 -9.39 8.17
C ASN A 131 -17.24 -8.81 9.47
N THR A 132 -17.31 -7.49 9.57
CA THR A 132 -17.75 -6.70 10.74
C THR A 132 -16.93 -6.88 12.03
N SER A 133 -15.79 -7.58 11.97
CA SER A 133 -14.89 -7.73 13.11
C SER A 133 -14.01 -6.50 13.28
N ASP A 134 -13.91 -6.01 14.52
CA ASP A 134 -13.06 -4.87 14.86
C ASP A 134 -11.60 -5.32 15.04
N THR A 135 -11.41 -6.56 15.50
CA THR A 135 -10.13 -7.03 16.01
C THR A 135 -9.39 -7.97 15.07
N TYR A 136 -10.05 -8.47 14.01
CA TYR A 136 -9.46 -9.46 13.11
C TYR A 136 -8.16 -8.98 12.46
N ASP A 137 -8.13 -7.73 12.00
CA ASP A 137 -6.96 -7.13 11.35
C ASP A 137 -5.82 -6.80 12.33
N GLY A 138 -6.06 -6.93 13.65
CA GLY A 138 -5.14 -6.55 14.71
C GLY A 138 -5.11 -5.05 15.01
N LEU A 139 -4.37 -4.69 16.05
CA LEU A 139 -4.17 -3.30 16.44
C LEU A 139 -3.09 -2.68 15.56
N VAL A 140 -3.46 -1.63 14.83
CA VAL A 140 -2.56 -0.87 13.96
C VAL A 140 -2.09 0.38 14.71
N ASN A 141 -0.78 0.67 14.64
CA ASN A 141 -0.20 1.91 15.13
C ASN A 141 0.55 2.59 13.98
N ILE A 142 0.19 3.83 13.67
CA ILE A 142 0.80 4.63 12.60
C ILE A 142 1.32 5.97 13.13
N HIS A 143 2.34 6.49 12.46
CA HIS A 143 2.85 7.84 12.69
C HIS A 143 1.88 8.89 12.14
N THR A 144 1.68 9.96 12.92
CA THR A 144 0.72 11.03 12.59
C THR A 144 1.29 12.12 11.68
N GLY A 145 2.61 12.13 11.49
CA GLY A 145 3.32 13.18 10.74
C GLY A 145 3.57 14.48 11.52
N VAL A 146 3.21 14.56 12.81
CA VAL A 146 3.40 15.77 13.64
C VAL A 146 4.87 16.11 13.84
N ASP A 147 5.72 15.11 14.10
CA ASP A 147 7.16 15.31 14.27
C ASP A 147 7.88 15.44 12.92
N ASP A 148 7.51 14.57 11.98
CA ASP A 148 8.11 14.48 10.66
C ASP A 148 7.04 14.08 9.64
N LEU A 149 6.76 14.96 8.68
CA LEU A 149 5.76 14.74 7.65
C LEU A 149 6.14 13.58 6.71
N THR A 150 7.42 13.21 6.63
CA THR A 150 7.89 12.04 5.87
C THR A 150 7.45 10.70 6.48
N GLU A 151 7.00 10.70 7.73
CA GLU A 151 6.47 9.52 8.43
C GLU A 151 4.94 9.46 8.41
N LEU A 152 4.24 10.42 7.80
CA LEU A 152 2.77 10.45 7.78
C LEU A 152 2.17 9.14 7.23
N GLY A 153 1.37 8.45 8.05
CA GLY A 153 0.69 7.21 7.65
C GLY A 153 1.60 5.97 7.61
N MET A 154 2.87 6.12 7.96
CA MET A 154 3.82 5.00 8.07
C MET A 154 3.52 4.17 9.32
N MET A 155 3.60 2.85 9.20
CA MET A 155 3.37 1.92 10.29
C MET A 155 4.52 1.99 11.30
N GLY A 156 4.19 2.19 12.58
CA GLY A 156 5.14 2.08 13.69
C GLY A 156 5.12 0.69 14.33
N ALA A 157 3.93 0.10 14.48
CA ALA A 157 3.76 -1.24 15.03
C ALA A 157 2.45 -1.90 14.59
N TRP A 158 2.43 -3.23 14.63
CA TRP A 158 1.24 -4.05 14.47
C TRP A 158 1.17 -5.06 15.62
N ASN A 159 0.04 -5.10 16.32
CA ASN A 159 -0.13 -5.91 17.54
C ASN A 159 1.01 -5.71 18.55
N TYR A 160 1.35 -4.44 18.80
CA TYR A 160 2.42 -4.01 19.71
C TYR A 160 3.84 -4.44 19.32
N MET A 161 4.04 -4.91 18.09
CA MET A 161 5.34 -5.32 17.56
C MET A 161 5.75 -4.46 16.37
N ASN A 162 6.98 -3.98 16.36
CA ASN A 162 7.60 -3.35 15.17
C ASN A 162 8.28 -4.38 14.24
N GLN A 163 8.39 -5.63 14.69
CA GLN A 163 8.88 -6.75 13.92
C GLN A 163 8.10 -8.00 14.30
N THR A 164 7.45 -8.61 13.31
CA THR A 164 6.68 -9.83 13.49
C THR A 164 7.58 -11.06 13.56
N PRO A 165 7.16 -12.14 14.26
CA PRO A 165 7.93 -13.37 14.35
C PRO A 165 7.81 -14.28 13.12
N TYR A 166 7.06 -13.86 12.09
CA TYR A 166 6.70 -14.72 10.96
C TYR A 166 7.83 -14.89 9.94
N TYR A 167 8.66 -13.86 9.77
CA TYR A 167 9.75 -13.84 8.82
C TYR A 167 11.02 -13.31 9.49
N THR A 168 12.18 -13.74 9.02
CA THR A 168 13.48 -13.33 9.58
C THR A 168 13.89 -11.95 9.06
N GLY A 169 14.80 -11.27 9.77
CA GLY A 169 15.43 -10.04 9.29
C GLY A 169 14.45 -8.94 8.85
N ASN A 170 14.73 -8.31 7.70
CA ASN A 170 13.94 -7.19 7.19
C ASN A 170 12.52 -7.60 6.75
N CYS A 171 12.32 -8.85 6.31
CA CYS A 171 11.02 -9.35 5.85
C CYS A 171 9.95 -9.36 6.96
N GLY A 172 10.38 -9.49 8.22
CA GLY A 172 9.49 -9.48 9.38
C GLY A 172 9.16 -8.09 9.91
N LYS A 173 9.86 -7.03 9.47
CA LYS A 173 9.66 -5.67 9.97
C LYS A 173 8.28 -5.15 9.58
N VAL A 174 7.64 -4.48 10.53
CA VAL A 174 6.41 -3.73 10.30
C VAL A 174 6.82 -2.36 9.77
N GLN A 175 7.00 -2.28 8.45
CA GLN A 175 7.48 -1.07 7.76
C GLN A 175 6.67 -0.84 6.47
N GLY A 176 6.41 0.42 6.16
CA GLY A 176 5.59 0.86 5.03
C GLY A 176 4.34 1.59 5.49
N SER A 177 3.61 2.18 4.54
CA SER A 177 2.30 2.78 4.82
C SER A 177 1.26 1.69 5.14
N ALA A 178 0.25 2.04 5.94
CA ALA A 178 -0.94 1.20 6.17
C ALA A 178 -1.84 1.04 4.91
N GLY A 179 -1.52 1.73 3.82
CA GLY A 179 -2.17 1.57 2.51
C GLY A 179 -3.23 2.63 2.16
N ASP A 180 -3.61 3.47 3.12
CA ASP A 180 -4.67 4.48 2.96
C ASP A 180 -4.18 5.93 3.13
N LEU A 181 -3.02 6.12 3.76
CA LEU A 181 -2.41 7.42 4.00
C LEU A 181 -0.91 7.35 3.74
N TYR A 182 -0.38 8.37 3.08
CA TYR A 182 1.01 8.42 2.70
C TYR A 182 1.63 9.81 2.92
N PRO A 183 2.96 9.90 3.05
CA PRO A 183 3.67 11.18 3.03
C PRO A 183 3.54 11.88 1.68
N PRO A 184 3.46 13.23 1.62
CA PRO A 184 3.31 13.96 0.36
C PRO A 184 4.41 13.68 -0.67
N ALA A 185 5.67 13.56 -0.22
CA ALA A 185 6.82 13.32 -1.09
C ALA A 185 6.87 11.90 -1.68
N ILE A 186 6.05 10.95 -1.19
CA ILE A 186 6.13 9.54 -1.58
C ILE A 186 5.96 9.33 -3.09
N ALA A 187 5.18 10.19 -3.75
CA ALA A 187 4.87 10.07 -5.17
C ALA A 187 6.05 10.43 -6.08
N SER A 188 7.11 11.01 -5.50
CA SER A 188 8.38 11.34 -6.18
C SER A 188 9.49 10.31 -5.89
N GLU A 189 9.25 9.34 -5.00
CA GLU A 189 10.22 8.29 -4.67
C GLU A 189 10.29 7.22 -5.76
N ASP A 190 11.45 6.58 -5.89
CA ASP A 190 11.63 5.47 -6.84
C ASP A 190 10.84 4.22 -6.42
N ALA A 191 10.65 4.03 -5.12
CA ALA A 191 9.94 2.89 -4.54
C ALA A 191 9.44 3.18 -3.13
N PHE A 192 8.38 2.50 -2.72
CA PHE A 192 7.93 2.48 -1.34
C PHE A 192 7.28 1.15 -0.95
N SER A 193 7.03 0.95 0.34
CA SER A 193 6.41 -0.25 0.89
C SER A 193 5.00 0.04 1.40
N ILE A 194 4.09 -0.90 1.15
CA ILE A 194 2.76 -0.95 1.76
C ILE A 194 2.75 -2.14 2.70
N TYR A 195 2.51 -1.93 3.99
CA TYR A 195 2.36 -3.03 4.94
C TYR A 195 0.91 -3.51 4.93
N ALA A 196 0.70 -4.76 4.56
CA ALA A 196 -0.63 -5.36 4.55
C ALA A 196 -0.71 -6.43 5.65
N THR A 197 -1.55 -6.17 6.66
CA THR A 197 -1.81 -7.10 7.78
C THR A 197 -2.31 -8.46 7.30
N ASP A 198 -3.00 -8.48 6.17
CA ASP A 198 -3.52 -9.69 5.52
C ASP A 198 -2.46 -10.72 5.14
N ILE A 199 -1.27 -10.24 4.77
CA ILE A 199 -0.13 -11.03 4.31
C ILE A 199 1.07 -10.91 5.26
N CYS A 200 0.85 -10.26 6.41
CA CYS A 200 1.77 -10.19 7.54
C CYS A 200 3.15 -9.60 7.19
N SER A 201 3.22 -8.81 6.12
CA SER A 201 4.46 -8.32 5.53
C SER A 201 4.21 -7.13 4.60
N GLY A 202 5.30 -6.47 4.19
CA GLY A 202 5.28 -5.42 3.18
C GLY A 202 5.21 -5.93 1.74
N ILE A 203 4.56 -5.15 0.88
CA ILE A 203 4.70 -5.20 -0.59
C ILE A 203 5.42 -3.95 -1.04
N ASN A 204 6.53 -4.13 -1.76
CA ASN A 204 7.28 -3.03 -2.35
C ASN A 204 6.72 -2.74 -3.74
N VAL A 205 6.43 -1.47 -4.02
CA VAL A 205 6.04 -1.00 -5.35
C VAL A 205 7.07 -0.01 -5.85
N LYS A 206 7.27 0.02 -7.17
CA LYS A 206 8.27 0.86 -7.83
C LYS A 206 7.59 1.82 -8.80
N SER A 207 8.10 3.04 -8.86
CA SER A 207 7.69 4.02 -9.85
C SER A 207 7.98 3.50 -11.26
N THR A 208 7.03 3.66 -12.16
CA THR A 208 7.26 3.42 -13.60
C THR A 208 7.82 4.67 -14.28
N ASN A 209 7.98 5.78 -13.56
CA ASN A 209 8.28 7.12 -14.08
C ASN A 209 7.28 7.59 -15.14
N SER A 210 6.10 6.97 -15.21
CA SER A 210 5.03 7.35 -16.11
C SER A 210 3.92 8.06 -15.36
N GLU A 211 3.38 9.09 -15.98
CA GLU A 211 2.22 9.81 -15.46
C GLU A 211 0.92 9.10 -15.83
N SER A 212 -0.05 9.14 -14.94
CA SER A 212 -1.43 8.75 -15.21
C SER A 212 -2.38 9.85 -14.77
N MET A 213 -3.40 10.11 -15.59
CA MET A 213 -4.44 11.09 -15.32
C MET A 213 -5.67 10.38 -14.76
N VAL A 214 -6.16 10.83 -13.61
CA VAL A 214 -7.38 10.34 -12.97
C VAL A 214 -8.21 11.54 -12.56
N HIS A 215 -9.41 11.71 -13.11
CA HIS A 215 -10.29 12.87 -12.83
C HIS A 215 -9.58 14.24 -12.96
N ASP A 216 -8.76 14.38 -14.02
CA ASP A 216 -7.90 15.54 -14.32
C ASP A 216 -6.80 15.83 -13.29
N LEU A 217 -6.49 14.87 -12.40
CA LEU A 217 -5.36 14.93 -11.49
C LEU A 217 -4.20 14.09 -12.06
N SER A 218 -2.99 14.68 -12.08
CA SER A 218 -1.77 14.00 -12.50
C SER A 218 -1.18 13.20 -11.34
N GLY A 219 -0.98 11.91 -11.54
CA GLY A 219 -0.34 11.04 -10.57
C GLY A 219 0.82 10.24 -11.14
N THR A 220 1.71 9.83 -10.26
CA THR A 220 2.80 8.88 -10.55
C THR A 220 2.26 7.46 -10.45
N LEU A 221 2.49 6.64 -11.47
CA LEU A 221 2.14 5.23 -11.45
C LEU A 221 3.24 4.40 -10.78
N PHE A 222 2.84 3.60 -9.80
CA PHE A 222 3.67 2.59 -9.16
C PHE A 222 3.12 1.19 -9.42
N VAL A 223 4.02 0.22 -9.60
CA VAL A 223 3.67 -1.18 -9.86
C VAL A 223 4.45 -2.12 -8.96
N ALA A 224 3.84 -3.26 -8.63
CA ALA A 224 4.55 -4.36 -8.01
C ALA A 224 5.23 -5.21 -9.10
N ASP A 225 6.55 -5.29 -9.08
CA ASP A 225 7.32 -6.08 -10.04
C ASP A 225 7.68 -7.48 -9.49
N LYS A 226 8.40 -8.26 -10.31
CA LYS A 226 8.77 -9.65 -9.98
C LYS A 226 9.60 -9.76 -8.70
N SER A 227 10.18 -8.68 -8.20
CA SER A 227 10.95 -8.69 -6.95
C SER A 227 10.08 -8.93 -5.72
N VAL A 228 8.78 -8.62 -5.78
CA VAL A 228 7.87 -8.76 -4.63
C VAL A 228 7.71 -10.21 -4.17
N PHE A 229 7.69 -11.15 -5.11
CA PHE A 229 7.58 -12.58 -4.81
C PHE A 229 8.83 -13.35 -5.25
N ASP A 230 9.99 -12.69 -5.27
CA ASP A 230 11.24 -13.36 -5.60
C ASP A 230 11.68 -14.30 -4.47
N ASN A 231 12.26 -15.44 -4.85
CA ASN A 231 12.72 -16.46 -3.91
C ASN A 231 14.17 -16.23 -3.43
N GLY A 232 14.73 -15.04 -3.61
CA GLY A 232 16.10 -14.69 -3.23
C GLY A 232 17.13 -14.86 -4.37
N THR A 233 16.72 -15.32 -5.54
CA THR A 233 17.64 -15.54 -6.67
C THR A 233 17.97 -14.25 -7.43
N GLN A 234 16.99 -13.36 -7.60
CA GLN A 234 17.19 -12.06 -8.23
C GLN A 234 17.32 -10.95 -7.20
N CYS A 235 16.63 -11.10 -6.06
CA CYS A 235 16.63 -10.13 -4.97
C CYS A 235 17.02 -10.85 -3.66
N PRO A 236 18.31 -10.93 -3.31
CA PRO A 236 18.80 -11.68 -2.15
C PRO A 236 18.09 -11.33 -0.83
N ASP A 237 17.68 -10.07 -0.66
CA ASP A 237 16.93 -9.59 0.51
C ASP A 237 15.54 -10.24 0.65
N SER A 238 14.99 -10.83 -0.41
CA SER A 238 13.69 -11.53 -0.38
C SER A 238 13.80 -12.96 0.16
N SER A 239 15.02 -13.50 0.31
CA SER A 239 15.23 -14.85 0.87
C SER A 239 14.69 -14.99 2.29
N CYS A 240 14.60 -13.90 3.06
CA CYS A 240 14.09 -13.93 4.44
C CYS A 240 12.58 -14.18 4.57
N TYR A 241 11.84 -14.21 3.46
CA TYR A 241 10.46 -14.71 3.45
C TYR A 241 10.37 -16.23 3.60
N CYS A 242 11.50 -16.93 3.48
CA CYS A 242 11.58 -18.38 3.55
C CYS A 242 12.27 -18.86 4.85
N PRO A 243 11.89 -20.03 5.39
CA PRO A 243 12.55 -20.60 6.56
C PRO A 243 14.06 -20.76 6.35
N ASN A 244 14.87 -20.34 7.33
CA ASN A 244 16.34 -20.37 7.27
C ASN A 244 16.94 -19.67 6.03
N ASN A 245 16.21 -18.74 5.42
CA ASN A 245 16.57 -18.06 4.16
C ASN A 245 16.74 -19.02 2.97
N ILE A 246 16.11 -20.20 3.00
CA ILE A 246 16.17 -21.21 1.94
C ILE A 246 14.76 -21.42 1.40
N CYS A 247 14.50 -20.86 0.21
CA CYS A 247 13.22 -21.04 -0.47
C CYS A 247 13.16 -22.38 -1.19
N SER A 248 12.17 -23.19 -0.84
CA SER A 248 11.93 -24.50 -1.47
C SER A 248 11.11 -24.42 -2.76
N GLN A 249 10.54 -23.25 -3.05
CA GLN A 249 9.64 -23.01 -4.17
C GLN A 249 10.30 -22.11 -5.23
N PRO A 250 10.01 -22.32 -6.53
CA PRO A 250 10.38 -21.37 -7.58
C PRO A 250 9.89 -19.94 -7.32
N SER A 251 10.57 -18.96 -7.90
CA SER A 251 10.23 -17.52 -7.78
C SER A 251 8.80 -17.24 -8.29
N GLY A 252 8.11 -16.29 -7.66
CA GLY A 252 6.74 -15.90 -8.02
C GLY A 252 5.66 -16.15 -6.97
N ILE A 253 6.02 -16.77 -5.84
CA ILE A 253 5.10 -17.01 -4.72
C ILE A 253 5.77 -16.70 -3.37
N ARG A 254 4.97 -16.33 -2.36
CA ARG A 254 5.42 -16.10 -0.97
C ARG A 254 4.70 -17.02 0.00
N ASP A 255 5.44 -17.65 0.90
CA ASP A 255 4.88 -18.54 1.93
C ASP A 255 4.14 -17.73 3.01
N LEU A 256 2.87 -18.03 3.22
CA LEU A 256 2.03 -17.43 4.28
C LEU A 256 1.84 -18.35 5.48
N SER A 257 2.37 -19.59 5.44
CA SER A 257 2.20 -20.56 6.53
C SER A 257 2.67 -20.05 7.89
N PRO A 258 3.74 -19.24 8.04
CA PRO A 258 4.14 -18.76 9.36
C PRO A 258 3.07 -17.90 10.04
N CYS A 259 2.31 -17.11 9.27
CA CYS A 259 1.30 -16.22 9.83
C CYS A 259 -0.15 -16.69 9.66
N LYS A 260 -0.39 -17.69 8.82
CA LYS A 260 -1.68 -18.39 8.68
C LYS A 260 -1.65 -19.73 9.39
N HIS A 261 -1.06 -19.74 10.58
CA HIS A 261 -1.11 -20.84 11.53
C HIS A 261 -0.73 -22.20 10.93
N GLY A 262 0.32 -22.28 10.11
CA GLY A 262 0.81 -23.54 9.52
C GLY A 262 -0.02 -24.07 8.34
N ALA A 263 -1.07 -23.37 7.90
CA ALA A 263 -1.74 -23.70 6.65
C ALA A 263 -0.75 -23.55 5.47
N PRO A 264 -0.71 -24.50 4.52
CA PRO A 264 0.22 -24.46 3.38
C PRO A 264 -0.22 -23.45 2.30
N ALA A 265 -0.51 -22.22 2.71
CA ALA A 265 -0.99 -21.14 1.88
C ALA A 265 0.17 -20.32 1.31
N TYR A 266 0.07 -19.98 0.03
CA TYR A 266 1.04 -19.17 -0.71
C TYR A 266 0.35 -18.00 -1.41
N LEU A 267 0.96 -16.83 -1.37
CA LEU A 267 0.53 -15.65 -2.10
C LEU A 267 1.23 -15.56 -3.46
N SER A 268 0.53 -15.10 -4.49
CA SER A 268 1.11 -14.76 -5.80
C SER A 268 0.33 -13.61 -6.43
N PHE A 269 0.78 -13.12 -7.60
CA PHE A 269 -0.11 -12.36 -8.47
C PHE A 269 -1.12 -13.30 -9.18
N PRO A 270 -2.26 -12.79 -9.67
CA PRO A 270 -3.27 -13.60 -10.34
C PRO A 270 -2.72 -14.37 -11.53
N HIS A 271 -3.18 -15.61 -11.66
CA HIS A 271 -2.74 -16.59 -12.66
C HIS A 271 -1.22 -16.81 -12.67
N PHE A 272 -0.54 -16.57 -11.54
CA PHE A 272 0.92 -16.58 -11.41
C PHE A 272 1.62 -15.60 -12.36
N TYR A 273 1.01 -14.44 -12.63
CA TYR A 273 1.68 -13.34 -13.32
C TYR A 273 3.03 -13.00 -12.65
N GLN A 274 4.07 -12.80 -13.45
CA GLN A 274 5.47 -12.60 -13.03
C GLN A 274 6.11 -13.77 -12.23
N GLY A 275 5.42 -14.89 -12.07
CA GLY A 275 5.99 -16.09 -11.45
C GLY A 275 6.66 -17.04 -12.43
N ASP A 276 7.33 -18.05 -11.89
CA ASP A 276 7.95 -19.11 -12.68
C ASP A 276 6.90 -19.81 -13.57
N PRO A 277 7.18 -20.02 -14.87
CA PRO A 277 6.23 -20.64 -15.80
C PRO A 277 5.76 -22.03 -15.39
N SER A 278 6.51 -22.75 -14.53
CA SER A 278 6.09 -24.04 -13.98
C SER A 278 4.73 -23.97 -13.28
N TYR A 279 4.40 -22.85 -12.61
CA TYR A 279 3.11 -22.69 -11.95
C TYR A 279 1.95 -22.57 -12.93
N SER A 280 2.07 -21.68 -13.93
CA SER A 280 1.02 -21.50 -14.94
C SER A 280 0.84 -22.72 -15.84
N ASN A 281 1.92 -23.47 -16.09
CA ASN A 281 1.89 -24.67 -16.93
C ASN A 281 1.32 -25.89 -16.18
N ALA A 282 1.38 -25.92 -14.85
CA ALA A 282 0.90 -27.05 -14.05
C ALA A 282 -0.63 -27.11 -13.93
N VAL A 283 -1.34 -26.00 -14.14
CA VAL A 283 -2.80 -25.91 -13.98
C VAL A 283 -3.46 -25.40 -15.26
N ARG A 284 -4.32 -26.23 -15.86
CA ARG A 284 -5.08 -25.84 -17.06
C ARG A 284 -6.06 -24.69 -16.74
N GLY A 285 -6.05 -23.66 -17.57
CA GLY A 285 -6.98 -22.53 -17.48
C GLY A 285 -6.35 -21.24 -16.97
N LEU A 286 -5.09 -21.28 -16.53
CA LEU A 286 -4.33 -20.09 -16.16
C LEU A 286 -3.81 -19.38 -17.41
N SER A 287 -3.89 -18.06 -17.38
CA SER A 287 -3.45 -17.19 -18.47
C SER A 287 -2.90 -15.90 -17.87
N PRO A 288 -1.62 -15.85 -17.50
CA PRO A 288 -1.02 -14.65 -16.92
C PRO A 288 -1.05 -13.48 -17.91
N ASN A 289 -1.53 -12.31 -17.48
CA ASN A 289 -1.65 -11.14 -18.34
C ASN A 289 -1.34 -9.86 -17.54
N LYS A 290 -0.47 -9.00 -18.08
CA LYS A 290 -0.07 -7.76 -17.40
C LYS A 290 -1.25 -6.83 -17.11
N SER A 291 -2.06 -6.48 -18.10
CA SER A 291 -3.14 -5.50 -17.91
C SER A 291 -4.21 -5.96 -16.93
N GLN A 292 -4.42 -7.27 -16.83
CA GLN A 292 -5.43 -7.86 -15.95
C GLN A 292 -4.89 -8.21 -14.55
N HIS A 293 -3.61 -8.53 -14.41
CA HIS A 293 -3.07 -9.14 -13.18
C HIS A 293 -1.94 -8.35 -12.53
N GLU A 294 -1.51 -7.23 -13.11
CA GLU A 294 -0.56 -6.32 -12.46
C GLU A 294 -1.22 -5.62 -11.26
N PHE A 295 -0.48 -5.56 -10.16
CA PHE A 295 -0.79 -4.69 -9.03
C PHE A 295 -0.29 -3.28 -9.35
N SER A 296 -1.16 -2.28 -9.19
CA SER A 296 -0.77 -0.88 -9.40
C SER A 296 -1.43 0.09 -8.43
N ILE A 297 -0.74 1.19 -8.19
CA ILE A 297 -1.25 2.33 -7.42
C ILE A 297 -0.82 3.63 -8.11
N VAL A 298 -1.74 4.56 -8.26
CA VAL A 298 -1.47 5.91 -8.79
C VAL A 298 -1.58 6.88 -7.63
N LEU A 299 -0.48 7.58 -7.34
CA LEU A 299 -0.42 8.58 -6.27
C LEU A 299 -0.34 9.98 -6.86
N GLU A 300 -1.13 10.91 -6.35
CA GLU A 300 -1.05 12.32 -6.76
C GLU A 300 0.33 12.88 -6.38
N LYS A 301 0.96 13.58 -7.33
CA LYS A 301 2.39 13.93 -7.28
C LYS A 301 2.81 14.80 -6.10
N ASN A 302 1.96 15.71 -5.66
CA ASN A 302 2.30 16.71 -4.65
C ASN A 302 1.86 16.32 -3.24
N THR A 303 0.81 15.50 -3.13
CA THR A 303 0.12 15.18 -1.87
C THR A 303 0.28 13.73 -1.44
N GLY A 304 0.71 12.84 -2.34
CA GLY A 304 0.82 11.41 -2.06
C GLY A 304 -0.54 10.70 -1.92
N ILE A 305 -1.66 11.40 -2.17
CA ILE A 305 -3.00 10.83 -2.03
C ILE A 305 -3.23 9.79 -3.14
N PRO A 306 -3.71 8.57 -2.81
CA PRO A 306 -4.06 7.58 -3.81
C PRO A 306 -5.23 8.02 -4.68
N LEU A 307 -4.99 8.13 -5.98
CA LEU A 307 -6.01 8.46 -6.97
C LEU A 307 -6.70 7.19 -7.51
N GLN A 308 -5.93 6.12 -7.69
CA GLN A 308 -6.43 4.84 -8.16
C GLN A 308 -5.59 3.70 -7.59
N VAL A 309 -6.23 2.64 -7.12
CA VAL A 309 -5.56 1.41 -6.66
C VAL A 309 -6.15 0.21 -7.39
N ASN A 310 -5.27 -0.66 -7.86
CA ASN A 310 -5.59 -1.99 -8.36
C ASN A 310 -4.74 -3.00 -7.59
N ALA A 311 -5.18 -3.35 -6.39
CA ALA A 311 -4.52 -4.37 -5.60
C ALA A 311 -5.02 -5.75 -6.03
N ARG A 312 -4.17 -6.51 -6.72
CA ARG A 312 -4.53 -7.80 -7.33
C ARG A 312 -3.60 -8.89 -6.81
N LEU A 313 -4.17 -9.86 -6.10
CA LEU A 313 -3.42 -10.94 -5.45
C LEU A 313 -4.18 -12.26 -5.56
N GLN A 314 -3.45 -13.36 -5.43
CA GLN A 314 -3.96 -14.71 -5.51
C GLN A 314 -3.48 -15.54 -4.33
N ILE A 315 -4.41 -16.28 -3.73
CA ILE A 315 -4.16 -17.24 -2.66
C ILE A 315 -4.10 -18.63 -3.29
N ASN A 316 -3.06 -19.36 -2.96
CA ASN A 316 -2.77 -20.69 -3.48
C ASN A 316 -2.53 -21.65 -2.31
N ILE A 317 -2.78 -22.94 -2.54
CA ILE A 317 -2.54 -24.00 -1.56
C ILE A 317 -1.53 -24.99 -2.14
N LEU A 318 -0.44 -25.25 -1.40
CA LEU A 318 0.52 -26.26 -1.78
C LEU A 318 -0.04 -27.66 -1.50
N LEU A 319 -0.18 -28.44 -2.57
CA LEU A 319 -0.55 -29.84 -2.56
C LEU A 319 0.70 -30.67 -2.79
N ARG A 320 0.91 -31.70 -1.97
CA ARG A 320 2.01 -32.66 -2.12
C ARG A 320 1.63 -33.99 -1.47
N LYS A 321 2.27 -35.06 -1.92
CA LYS A 321 2.19 -36.35 -1.24
C LYS A 321 2.81 -36.26 0.15
N ILE A 322 2.10 -36.76 1.15
CA ILE A 322 2.57 -36.89 2.53
C ILE A 322 2.56 -38.37 2.89
N LYS A 323 3.69 -38.86 3.38
CA LYS A 323 3.82 -40.26 3.78
C LYS A 323 2.82 -40.60 4.90
N ASP A 324 2.19 -41.75 4.79
CA ASP A 324 1.22 -42.31 5.76
C ASP A 324 -0.13 -41.56 5.85
N LEU A 325 -0.45 -40.71 4.86
CA LEU A 325 -1.74 -40.01 4.71
C LEU A 325 -2.37 -40.28 3.34
N ASP A 326 -3.34 -41.18 3.29
CA ASP A 326 -3.92 -41.67 2.04
C ASP A 326 -4.69 -40.60 1.26
N ILE A 327 -5.24 -39.58 1.93
CA ILE A 327 -5.91 -38.46 1.26
C ILE A 327 -4.97 -37.72 0.29
N THR A 328 -3.65 -37.81 0.52
CA THR A 328 -2.62 -37.19 -0.31
C THR A 328 -2.01 -38.15 -1.33
N ASP A 329 -2.47 -39.39 -1.39
CA ASP A 329 -1.98 -40.35 -2.38
C ASP A 329 -2.36 -39.92 -3.79
N GLY A 330 -1.41 -40.05 -4.71
CA GLY A 330 -1.56 -39.58 -6.09
C GLY A 330 -1.32 -38.08 -6.29
N LEU A 331 -1.14 -37.30 -5.22
CA LEU A 331 -0.73 -35.89 -5.36
C LEU A 331 0.71 -35.79 -5.87
N THR A 332 0.88 -34.98 -6.91
CA THR A 332 2.17 -34.40 -7.26
C THR A 332 2.40 -33.12 -6.46
N HIS A 333 3.65 -32.66 -6.42
CA HIS A 333 3.97 -31.34 -5.88
C HIS A 333 3.35 -30.28 -6.81
N LEU A 334 2.36 -29.54 -6.30
CA LEU A 334 1.52 -28.62 -7.07
C LEU A 334 1.07 -27.44 -6.20
N VAL A 335 1.27 -26.22 -6.67
CA VAL A 335 0.71 -25.01 -6.06
C VAL A 335 -0.64 -24.71 -6.71
N MET A 336 -1.73 -25.12 -6.05
CA MET A 336 -3.08 -25.04 -6.58
C MET A 336 -3.69 -23.66 -6.29
N PRO A 337 -4.07 -22.85 -7.29
CA PRO A 337 -4.74 -21.59 -7.06
C PRO A 337 -6.14 -21.82 -6.47
N ALA A 338 -6.44 -21.17 -5.36
CA ALA A 338 -7.70 -21.32 -4.65
C ALA A 338 -8.69 -20.20 -4.98
N LEU A 339 -8.21 -18.95 -4.97
CA LEU A 339 -8.93 -17.77 -5.44
C LEU A 339 -7.95 -16.63 -5.71
N TRP A 340 -8.34 -15.69 -6.56
CA TRP A 340 -7.69 -14.39 -6.66
C TRP A 340 -8.73 -13.30 -6.46
N PHE A 341 -8.26 -12.14 -6.00
CA PHE A 341 -9.11 -10.99 -5.73
C PHE A 341 -8.49 -9.72 -6.29
N HIS A 342 -9.36 -8.76 -6.60
CA HIS A 342 -9.01 -7.41 -7.05
C HIS A 342 -9.71 -6.41 -6.14
N GLN A 343 -8.95 -5.79 -5.25
CA GLN A 343 -9.41 -4.62 -4.53
C GLN A 343 -9.16 -3.40 -5.40
N HIS A 344 -10.24 -2.79 -5.85
CA HIS A 344 -10.24 -1.63 -6.73
C HIS A 344 -10.78 -0.42 -5.98
N THR A 345 -10.04 0.69 -6.05
CA THR A 345 -10.55 2.00 -5.63
C THR A 345 -10.14 3.05 -6.66
N ILE A 346 -11.01 4.03 -6.84
CA ILE A 346 -10.74 5.24 -7.59
C ILE A 346 -11.28 6.40 -6.75
N ILE A 347 -10.54 7.50 -6.70
CA ILE A 347 -11.01 8.68 -5.98
C ILE A 347 -12.35 9.15 -6.57
N PRO A 348 -13.39 9.34 -5.75
CA PRO A 348 -14.65 9.92 -6.21
C PRO A 348 -14.46 11.31 -6.83
N GLU A 349 -15.26 11.65 -7.83
CA GLU A 349 -15.14 12.92 -8.58
C GLU A 349 -15.30 14.16 -7.68
N ASP A 350 -16.19 14.11 -6.69
CA ASP A 350 -16.37 15.17 -5.68
C ASP A 350 -15.11 15.38 -4.85
N MET A 351 -14.48 14.30 -4.36
CA MET A 351 -13.20 14.37 -3.66
C MET A 351 -12.06 14.85 -4.58
N ALA A 352 -12.07 14.45 -5.85
CA ALA A 352 -11.09 14.93 -6.83
C ALA A 352 -11.22 16.45 -7.07
N ASN A 353 -12.45 16.97 -7.10
CA ASN A 353 -12.73 18.40 -7.21
C ASN A 353 -12.22 19.18 -6.00
N GLU A 354 -12.33 18.63 -4.79
CA GLU A 354 -11.78 19.21 -3.56
C GLU A 354 -10.25 19.17 -3.55
N LEU A 355 -9.64 18.12 -4.10
CA LEU A 355 -8.19 17.96 -4.17
C LEU A 355 -7.53 18.88 -5.22
N ARG A 356 -8.19 19.13 -6.35
CA ARG A 356 -7.66 19.93 -7.46
C ARG A 356 -7.07 21.31 -7.08
N PRO A 357 -7.70 22.15 -6.23
CA PRO A 357 -7.08 23.41 -5.83
C PRO A 357 -5.79 23.19 -5.04
N LEU A 358 -5.70 22.14 -4.21
CA LEU A 358 -4.52 21.83 -3.40
C LEU A 358 -3.31 21.48 -4.28
N THR A 359 -3.53 20.72 -5.37
CA THR A 359 -2.47 20.34 -6.31
C THR A 359 -1.94 21.52 -7.13
N ALA A 360 -2.74 22.59 -7.30
CA ALA A 360 -2.36 23.80 -8.01
C ALA A 360 -1.57 24.80 -7.14
N ILE A 361 -1.58 24.66 -5.80
CA ILE A 361 -0.92 25.61 -4.88
C ILE A 361 0.57 25.77 -5.18
N PRO A 362 1.38 24.70 -5.34
CA PRO A 362 2.81 24.85 -5.59
C PRO A 362 3.10 25.62 -6.88
N THR A 363 2.36 25.31 -7.96
CA THR A 363 2.49 26.01 -9.25
C THR A 363 2.10 27.48 -9.11
N PHE A 364 0.97 27.78 -8.47
CA PHE A 364 0.51 29.15 -8.25
C PHE A 364 1.51 29.95 -7.41
N ALA A 365 1.98 29.39 -6.30
CA ALA A 365 2.97 30.01 -5.42
C ALA A 365 4.28 30.31 -6.17
N PHE A 366 4.76 29.35 -6.98
CA PHE A 366 5.95 29.55 -7.81
C PHE A 366 5.75 30.66 -8.84
N THR A 367 4.61 30.67 -9.55
CA THR A 367 4.29 31.72 -10.53
C THR A 367 4.22 33.10 -9.88
N VAL A 368 3.59 33.23 -8.71
CA VAL A 368 3.54 34.49 -7.95
C VAL A 368 4.94 34.92 -7.49
N ALA A 369 5.74 33.99 -6.95
CA ALA A 369 7.10 34.29 -6.49
C ALA A 369 8.00 34.79 -7.64
N VAL A 370 7.98 34.11 -8.80
CA VAL A 370 8.72 34.54 -9.99
C VAL A 370 8.24 35.90 -10.47
N SER A 371 6.92 36.14 -10.49
CA SER A 371 6.35 37.42 -10.90
C SER A 371 6.83 38.56 -10.00
N LEU A 372 6.75 38.38 -8.67
CA LEU A 372 7.23 39.36 -7.69
C LEU A 372 8.74 39.61 -7.81
N PHE A 373 9.53 38.57 -8.06
CA PHE A 373 10.97 38.70 -8.28
C PHE A 373 11.28 39.56 -9.52
N VAL A 374 10.60 39.30 -10.64
CA VAL A 374 10.75 40.09 -11.87
C VAL A 374 10.37 41.55 -11.66
N PHE A 375 9.23 41.83 -11.00
CA PHE A 375 8.84 43.20 -10.68
C PHE A 375 9.82 43.88 -9.73
N GLY A 376 10.37 43.16 -8.75
CA GLY A 376 11.41 43.66 -7.85
C GLY A 376 12.69 44.05 -8.60
N VAL A 377 13.17 43.20 -9.51
CA VAL A 377 14.35 43.49 -10.34
C VAL A 377 14.11 44.69 -11.24
N LEU A 378 12.94 44.77 -11.89
CA LEU A 378 12.57 45.94 -12.72
C LEU A 378 12.52 47.22 -11.89
N GLY A 379 11.95 47.18 -10.68
CA GLY A 379 11.92 48.31 -9.75
C GLY A 379 13.31 48.76 -9.29
N LEU A 380 14.22 47.80 -9.03
CA LEU A 380 15.62 48.11 -8.71
C LEU A 380 16.35 48.75 -9.89
N LEU A 381 16.16 48.22 -11.10
CA LEU A 381 16.77 48.77 -12.31
C LEU A 381 16.27 50.19 -12.60
N THR A 382 14.97 50.45 -12.46
CA THR A 382 14.43 51.80 -12.62
C THR A 382 14.94 52.75 -11.54
N GLY A 383 15.01 52.30 -10.28
CA GLY A 383 15.60 53.04 -9.17
C GLY A 383 17.07 53.42 -9.43
N LEU A 384 17.90 52.46 -9.85
CA LEU A 384 19.30 52.69 -10.21
C LEU A 384 19.46 53.67 -11.38
N LEU A 385 18.59 53.58 -12.39
CA LEU A 385 18.56 54.53 -13.51
C LEU A 385 18.18 55.94 -13.06
N CYS A 386 17.20 56.07 -12.14
CA CYS A 386 16.81 57.35 -11.55
C CYS A 386 17.94 57.96 -10.72
N VAL A 387 18.63 57.17 -9.89
CA VAL A 387 19.79 57.63 -9.10
C VAL A 387 20.93 58.07 -10.02
N LYS A 388 21.26 57.27 -11.06
CA LYS A 388 22.29 57.63 -12.04
C LYS A 388 21.95 58.95 -12.76
N LYS A 389 20.70 59.13 -13.18
CA LYS A 389 20.25 60.40 -13.79
C LYS A 389 20.29 61.57 -12.80
N GLY A 390 19.94 61.35 -11.53
CA GLY A 390 20.04 62.38 -10.48
C GLY A 390 21.48 62.81 -10.18
N TYR A 391 22.42 61.86 -10.13
CA TYR A 391 23.85 62.16 -9.99
C TYR A 391 24.43 62.91 -11.21
N LEU A 392 24.03 62.54 -12.43
CA LEU A 392 24.43 63.25 -13.65
C LEU A 392 23.79 64.64 -13.78
N GLY A 393 22.58 64.84 -13.24
CA GLY A 393 21.89 66.13 -13.23
C GLY A 393 22.50 67.13 -12.25
N ASN A 394 22.92 66.68 -11.07
CA ASN A 394 23.54 67.54 -10.05
C ASN A 394 25.00 67.92 -10.38
N GLY A 395 25.71 67.13 -11.19
CA GLY A 395 27.08 67.45 -11.63
C GLY A 395 27.20 68.56 -12.68
N LEU A 396 26.08 69.03 -13.24
CA LEU A 396 26.05 70.10 -14.26
C LEU A 396 25.68 71.48 -13.70
N GLN A 397 25.44 71.60 -12.38
CA GLN A 397 24.99 72.85 -11.75
C GLN A 397 26.11 73.64 -11.03
N GLU A 398 27.37 73.19 -11.09
CA GLU A 398 28.49 73.82 -10.37
C GLU A 398 29.38 74.75 -11.21
N THR A 399 28.96 75.16 -12.42
CA THR A 399 29.67 76.15 -13.25
C THR A 399 28.75 77.29 -13.70
N GLN A 400 28.45 78.21 -12.79
CA GLN A 400 27.97 79.53 -13.18
C GLN A 400 28.56 80.60 -12.26
N GLU A 401 29.66 81.21 -12.71
CA GLU A 401 30.21 82.45 -12.13
C GLU A 401 29.15 83.57 -12.17
N PRO A 402 29.05 84.41 -11.13
CA PRO A 402 28.15 85.56 -11.13
C PRO A 402 28.69 86.71 -12.02
N PRO A 403 27.82 87.46 -12.71
CA PRO A 403 28.25 88.55 -13.59
C PRO A 403 28.65 89.81 -12.82
N LEU A 404 29.68 90.50 -13.32
CA LEU A 404 30.12 91.83 -12.92
C LEU A 404 29.01 92.87 -13.13
N LEU A 405 28.67 93.61 -12.08
CA LEU A 405 27.77 94.77 -12.12
C LEU A 405 28.55 96.02 -12.54
N ASP A 406 28.04 96.68 -13.58
CA ASP A 406 28.45 97.99 -14.09
C ASP A 406 27.64 99.07 -13.36
N ASP A 407 28.32 100.06 -12.79
CA ASP A 407 27.76 101.07 -11.89
C ASP A 407 27.68 102.42 -12.62
N THR A 408 26.48 102.89 -12.94
CA THR A 408 26.25 104.32 -13.21
C THR A 408 24.77 104.69 -13.10
N ARG A 409 24.43 105.51 -12.08
CA ARG A 409 23.73 106.79 -12.29
C ARG A 409 23.61 107.65 -11.02
N ALA A 410 23.90 108.93 -11.23
CA ALA A 410 23.56 110.11 -10.43
C ALA A 410 22.04 110.13 -10.06
N GLU A 411 21.54 110.86 -9.06
CA GLU A 411 21.83 112.19 -8.51
C GLU A 411 20.99 112.34 -7.20
N PRO A 412 21.18 113.36 -6.34
CA PRO A 412 20.12 114.39 -6.33
C PRO A 412 20.61 115.82 -6.04
N ASN A 413 19.93 116.78 -6.65
CA ASN A 413 20.16 118.21 -6.47
C ASN A 413 19.51 118.80 -5.20
N SER A 414 20.14 119.89 -4.78
CA SER A 414 20.06 120.73 -3.57
C SER A 414 18.71 121.32 -3.13
N GLN A 415 18.70 121.64 -1.82
CA GLN A 415 17.72 122.40 -1.03
C GLN A 415 17.63 123.90 -1.42
N PRO A 416 16.58 124.63 -0.98
CA PRO A 416 16.48 126.07 -1.20
C PRO A 416 17.06 126.93 -0.06
N GLN A 417 17.96 127.84 -0.47
CA GLN A 417 18.07 129.29 -0.19
C GLN A 417 17.92 129.87 1.24
N ALA A 418 18.91 130.67 1.67
CA ALA A 418 18.80 132.15 1.67
C ALA A 418 20.14 132.86 1.93
N SER A 419 20.34 133.94 1.16
CA SER A 419 21.53 134.75 0.89
C SER A 419 21.81 135.85 1.95
N PRO A 420 22.81 136.75 1.77
CA PRO A 420 22.81 137.81 0.73
C PRO A 420 23.80 137.60 -0.43
#